data_AF-A0A5A9GRU9-F1
#
_entry.id   AF-A0A5A9GRU9-F1
#
_cell.length_a   1.000
_cell.length_b   1.000
_cell.length_c   1.000
_cell.angle_alpha   90.00
_cell.angle_beta   90.00
_cell.angle_gamma   90.00
#
_symmetry.space_group_name_H-M   'P 1'
#
loop_
_entity.id
_entity.type
_entity.pdbx_description
1 polymer ?
#
loop_
_entity_poly.entity_id
_entity_poly.type
_entity_poly.pdbx_seq_one_letter_code
_entity_poly.pdbx_strand_id
1 'polypeptide(L)'
;MLEVIEAPASDLVDLAMVKSHLGIVGTDDDAIIGALIARASAAITSYIGAPILAGTYRETLETGGGQAVIALSRYPVTTVTSVEVDGSELPSGFRLDADAGLLLRTDSAGRSRPWECGAVVEVSYSAGYATCPPDIEQAVLELVSAAWSQRGRDPGLKSIGIGSINLGYFGADALPGIASVAPLLDRYRVPAVG
;
A
#
# COMPACT_ATOMS: atom_id res chain seq x y z
N MET A 1 18.60 8.20 -3.43
CA MET A 1 18.64 7.37 -2.21
C MET A 1 17.38 7.65 -1.42
N LEU A 2 16.59 6.61 -1.13
CA LEU A 2 15.39 6.72 -0.31
C LEU A 2 15.70 6.22 1.11
N GLU A 3 15.49 7.09 2.10
CA GLU A 3 15.58 6.81 3.52
C GLU A 3 14.17 6.84 4.13
N VAL A 4 13.86 5.85 4.96
CA VAL A 4 12.58 5.76 5.66
C VAL A 4 12.79 6.34 7.07
N ILE A 5 12.20 7.50 7.34
CA ILE A 5 12.25 8.13 8.67
C ILE A 5 11.24 7.46 9.59
N GLU A 6 10.01 7.30 9.09
CA GLU A 6 8.92 6.66 9.81
C GLU A 6 8.27 5.63 8.90
N ALA A 7 8.37 4.36 9.29
CA ALA A 7 7.76 3.28 8.54
C ALA A 7 6.23 3.35 8.67
N PRO A 8 5.49 3.12 7.57
CA PRO A 8 4.04 3.04 7.63
C PRO A 8 3.61 1.83 8.47
N ALA A 9 2.40 1.90 9.05
CA ALA A 9 1.88 0.78 9.81
C ALA A 9 1.75 -0.47 8.91
N SER A 10 2.10 -1.64 9.46
CA SER A 10 2.05 -2.91 8.74
C SER A 10 0.62 -3.46 8.62
N ASP A 11 -0.23 -3.13 9.59
CA ASP A 11 -1.58 -3.66 9.69
C ASP A 11 -2.56 -2.69 9.04
N LEU A 12 -3.26 -3.16 8.02
CA LEU A 12 -4.18 -2.33 7.24
C LEU A 12 -5.56 -2.18 7.88
N VAL A 13 -5.89 -3.06 8.83
CA VAL A 13 -7.22 -3.17 9.46
C VAL A 13 -7.04 -3.52 10.94
N ASP A 14 -7.85 -2.90 11.81
CA ASP A 14 -7.84 -3.17 13.24
C ASP A 14 -8.42 -4.54 13.60
N LEU A 15 -7.86 -5.17 14.65
CA LEU A 15 -8.34 -6.45 15.18
C LEU A 15 -9.83 -6.41 15.56
N ALA A 16 -10.30 -5.28 16.12
CA ALA A 16 -11.70 -5.09 16.47
C ALA A 16 -12.64 -5.14 15.25
N MET A 17 -12.23 -4.58 14.11
CA MET A 17 -13.01 -4.63 12.88
C MET A 17 -13.12 -6.07 12.34
N VAL A 18 -12.00 -6.80 12.35
CA VAL A 18 -11.98 -8.21 11.94
C VAL A 18 -12.86 -9.07 12.85
N LYS A 19 -12.80 -8.86 14.17
CA LYS A 19 -13.67 -9.55 15.13
C LYS A 19 -15.15 -9.30 14.87
N SER A 20 -15.51 -8.04 14.64
CA SER A 20 -16.88 -7.65 14.30
C SER A 20 -17.34 -8.33 13.00
N HIS A 21 -16.45 -8.44 12.02
CA HIS A 21 -16.73 -9.10 10.74
C HIS A 21 -16.91 -10.62 10.88
N LEU A 22 -16.11 -11.27 11.74
CA LEU A 22 -16.18 -12.71 11.99
C LEU A 22 -17.26 -13.11 13.01
N GLY A 23 -17.87 -12.14 13.71
CA GLY A 23 -18.85 -12.39 14.78
C GLY A 23 -18.22 -12.96 16.06
N ILE A 24 -16.94 -12.70 16.32
CA ILE A 24 -16.20 -13.21 17.49
C ILE A 24 -16.21 -12.17 18.61
N VAL A 25 -16.65 -12.59 19.81
CA VAL A 25 -16.71 -11.73 21.01
C VAL A 25 -15.60 -12.04 22.02
N GLY A 26 -15.02 -13.24 21.97
CA GLY A 26 -13.95 -13.69 22.87
C GLY A 26 -12.57 -13.09 22.55
N THR A 27 -11.60 -13.27 23.45
CA THR A 27 -10.20 -12.81 23.29
C THR A 27 -9.19 -13.92 23.06
N ASP A 28 -9.63 -15.18 23.10
CA ASP A 28 -8.76 -16.35 23.03
C ASP A 28 -8.06 -16.50 21.68
N ASP A 29 -8.68 -15.97 20.62
CA ASP A 29 -8.20 -16.07 19.24
C ASP A 29 -7.42 -14.83 18.76
N ASP A 30 -7.23 -13.82 19.62
CA ASP A 30 -6.71 -12.50 19.22
C ASP A 30 -5.30 -12.60 18.63
N ALA A 31 -4.45 -13.44 19.23
CA ALA A 31 -3.11 -13.68 18.72
C ALA A 31 -3.12 -14.30 17.32
N ILE A 32 -4.08 -15.20 17.04
CA ILE A 32 -4.20 -15.84 15.74
C ILE A 32 -4.78 -14.86 14.72
N ILE A 33 -5.81 -14.10 15.09
CA ILE A 33 -6.43 -13.08 14.23
C ILE A 33 -5.38 -12.03 13.86
N GLY A 34 -4.57 -11.56 14.82
CA GLY A 34 -3.46 -10.64 14.56
C GLY A 34 -2.45 -11.21 13.56
N ALA A 35 -2.06 -12.48 13.70
CA ALA A 35 -1.15 -13.12 12.74
C ALA A 35 -1.76 -13.25 11.32
N LEU A 36 -3.08 -13.48 11.22
CA LEU A 36 -3.79 -13.51 9.94
C LEU A 36 -3.85 -12.13 9.29
N ILE A 37 -4.10 -11.07 10.07
CA ILE A 37 -4.10 -9.68 9.59
C ILE A 37 -2.73 -9.31 9.04
N ALA A 38 -1.65 -9.59 9.78
CA ALA A 38 -0.30 -9.30 9.34
C ALA A 38 0.04 -10.03 8.02
N ARG A 39 -0.36 -11.30 7.89
CA ARG A 39 -0.16 -12.09 6.68
C ARG A 39 -0.96 -11.56 5.48
N ALA A 40 -2.23 -11.20 5.70
CA ALA A 40 -3.08 -10.64 4.65
C ALA A 40 -2.57 -9.26 4.19
N SER A 41 -2.20 -8.40 5.14
CA SER A 41 -1.65 -7.07 4.86
C SER A 41 -0.34 -7.13 4.09
N ALA A 42 0.56 -8.07 4.46
CA ALA A 42 1.79 -8.32 3.72
C ALA A 42 1.53 -8.83 2.30
N ALA A 43 0.55 -9.73 2.11
CA ALA A 43 0.20 -10.25 0.79
C ALA A 43 -0.35 -9.14 -0.13
N ILE A 44 -1.22 -8.27 0.39
CA ILE A 44 -1.78 -7.14 -0.36
C ILE A 44 -0.70 -6.12 -0.70
N THR A 45 0.14 -5.75 0.27
CA THR A 45 1.25 -4.80 0.04
C THR A 45 2.23 -5.34 -1.00
N SER A 46 2.54 -6.65 -0.95
CA SER A 46 3.37 -7.30 -1.96
C SER A 46 2.71 -7.38 -3.34
N TYR A 47 1.38 -7.48 -3.40
CA TYR A 47 0.63 -7.51 -4.65
C TYR A 47 0.59 -6.12 -5.33
N ILE A 48 0.36 -5.08 -4.54
CA ILE A 48 0.37 -3.68 -5.01
C ILE A 48 1.78 -3.22 -5.38
N GLY A 49 2.79 -3.69 -4.64
CA GLY A 49 4.20 -3.33 -4.85
C GLY A 49 4.61 -2.01 -4.17
N ALA A 50 3.73 -1.40 -3.37
CA ALA A 50 3.97 -0.17 -2.65
C ALA A 50 3.27 -0.20 -1.27
N PRO A 51 3.82 0.50 -0.26
CA PRO A 51 3.12 0.69 1.02
C PRO A 51 1.84 1.50 0.81
N ILE A 52 0.74 1.05 1.43
CA ILE A 52 -0.57 1.70 1.31
C ILE A 52 -0.68 2.85 2.31
N LEU A 53 -0.31 2.62 3.57
CA LEU A 53 -0.45 3.61 4.62
C LEU A 53 0.64 4.68 4.55
N ALA A 54 0.32 5.86 5.09
CA ALA A 54 1.25 6.98 5.14
C ALA A 54 2.49 6.65 5.99
N GLY A 55 3.65 6.98 5.45
CA GLY A 55 4.93 6.98 6.16
C GLY A 55 5.72 8.23 5.83
N THR A 56 6.75 8.52 6.63
CA THR A 56 7.62 9.68 6.44
C THR A 56 8.93 9.23 5.81
N TYR A 57 9.30 9.87 4.71
CA TYR A 57 10.46 9.52 3.90
C TYR A 57 11.36 10.73 3.66
N ARG A 58 12.65 10.46 3.50
CA ARG A 58 13.65 11.40 3.01
C ARG A 58 14.26 10.82 1.75
N GLU A 59 14.16 11.55 0.65
CA GLU A 59 14.67 11.09 -0.63
C GLU A 59 15.70 12.09 -1.18
N THR A 60 16.93 11.60 -1.38
CA THR A 60 18.03 12.36 -1.98
C THR A 60 18.18 11.95 -3.44
N LEU A 61 17.97 12.88 -4.37
CA LEU A 61 17.96 12.64 -5.82
C LEU A 61 19.03 13.50 -6.47
N GLU A 62 19.89 12.87 -7.26
CA GLU A 62 20.89 13.57 -8.07
C GLU A 62 20.30 13.91 -9.44
N THR A 63 20.33 15.18 -9.83
CA THR A 63 19.78 15.61 -11.11
C THR A 63 20.82 15.53 -12.22
N GLY A 64 20.48 14.82 -13.31
CA GLY A 64 21.35 14.74 -14.51
C GLY A 64 21.47 16.04 -15.31
N GLY A 65 20.81 17.13 -14.87
CA GLY A 65 20.74 18.41 -15.56
C GLY A 65 19.67 18.46 -16.67
N GLY A 66 19.04 19.62 -16.85
CA GLY A 66 18.07 19.86 -17.93
C GLY A 66 16.67 19.28 -17.71
N GLN A 67 16.48 18.42 -16.70
CA GLN A 67 15.17 17.97 -16.26
C GLN A 67 14.55 19.03 -15.35
N ALA A 68 13.31 19.42 -15.61
CA ALA A 68 12.55 20.32 -14.73
C ALA A 68 11.68 19.58 -13.73
N VAL A 69 11.56 18.26 -13.89
CA VAL A 69 10.70 17.38 -13.09
C VAL A 69 11.56 16.27 -12.51
N ILE A 70 11.38 16.02 -11.23
CA ILE A 70 11.95 14.88 -10.50
C ILE A 70 10.79 14.01 -10.04
N ALA A 71 10.90 12.70 -10.23
CA ALA A 71 9.92 11.74 -9.72
C ALA A 71 10.36 11.22 -8.35
N LEU A 72 9.47 11.30 -7.38
CA LEU A 72 9.64 10.70 -6.05
C LEU A 72 9.30 9.21 -6.12
N SER A 73 10.02 8.42 -5.33
CA SER A 73 9.84 6.96 -5.30
C SER A 73 8.53 6.51 -4.63
N ARG A 74 7.92 7.39 -3.81
CA ARG A 74 6.68 7.09 -3.05
C ARG A 74 5.61 8.13 -3.35
N TYR A 75 4.42 7.65 -3.68
CA TYR A 75 3.22 8.45 -3.95
C TYR A 75 1.98 7.60 -3.60
N PRO A 76 0.82 8.21 -3.30
CA PRO A 76 0.52 9.65 -3.31
C PRO A 76 1.20 10.42 -2.17
N VAL A 77 1.70 11.63 -2.44
CA VAL A 77 2.36 12.48 -1.42
C VAL A 77 1.31 13.31 -0.69
N THR A 78 1.24 13.18 0.63
CA THR A 78 0.27 13.94 1.44
C THR A 78 0.81 15.31 1.84
N THR A 79 2.07 15.36 2.28
CA THR A 79 2.71 16.59 2.76
C THR A 79 4.19 16.58 2.43
N VAL A 80 4.75 17.74 2.10
CA VAL A 80 6.20 17.95 1.96
C VAL A 80 6.65 18.82 3.11
N THR A 81 7.62 18.33 3.86
CA THR A 81 8.16 18.98 5.05
C THR A 81 9.28 19.95 4.67
N SER A 82 10.22 19.51 3.83
CA SER A 82 11.30 20.36 3.34
C SER A 82 11.80 19.88 1.98
N VAL A 83 12.31 20.83 1.20
CA VAL A 83 13.05 20.59 -0.04
C VAL A 83 14.36 21.34 0.07
N GLU A 84 15.48 20.64 -0.09
CA GLU A 84 16.82 21.19 -0.05
C GLU A 84 17.52 20.94 -1.38
N VAL A 85 18.33 21.89 -1.83
CA VAL A 85 19.10 21.82 -3.07
C VAL A 85 20.54 22.16 -2.73
N ASP A 86 21.44 21.21 -2.91
CA ASP A 86 22.87 21.34 -2.59
C ASP A 86 23.09 21.83 -1.13
N GLY A 87 22.26 21.35 -0.20
CA GLY A 87 22.28 21.72 1.22
C GLY A 87 21.69 23.08 1.56
N SER A 88 21.07 23.77 0.60
CA SER A 88 20.33 25.01 0.83
C SER A 88 18.83 24.75 0.76
N GLU A 89 18.09 25.12 1.80
CA GLU A 89 16.64 25.00 1.82
C GLU A 89 15.99 25.85 0.72
N LEU A 90 15.07 25.23 -0.03
CA LEU A 90 14.28 25.87 -1.06
C LEU A 90 12.83 26.00 -0.57
N PRO A 91 12.46 27.11 0.10
CA PRO A 91 11.12 27.25 0.69
C PRO A 91 10.01 27.49 -0.36
N SER A 92 10.37 27.92 -1.56
CA SER A 92 9.44 28.18 -2.67
C SER A 92 10.16 28.07 -4.02
N GLY A 93 9.41 28.04 -5.12
CA GLY A 93 9.98 27.79 -6.46
C GLY A 93 9.97 26.31 -6.85
N PHE A 94 9.04 25.56 -6.28
CA PHE A 94 8.69 24.23 -6.74
C PHE A 94 7.17 24.06 -6.73
N ARG A 95 6.69 23.11 -7.52
CA ARG A 95 5.30 22.65 -7.56
C ARG A 95 5.31 21.14 -7.45
N LEU A 96 4.54 20.62 -6.51
CA LEU A 96 4.34 19.20 -6.34
C LEU A 96 3.06 18.78 -7.06
N ASP A 97 3.16 17.71 -7.85
CA ASP A 97 2.03 16.87 -8.24
C ASP A 97 1.96 15.70 -7.26
N ALA A 98 1.04 15.79 -6.30
CA ALA A 98 0.92 14.84 -5.20
C ALA A 98 0.49 13.44 -5.65
N ASP A 99 -0.36 13.36 -6.67
CA ASP A 99 -0.91 12.10 -7.17
C ASP A 99 0.13 11.32 -7.99
N ALA A 100 0.93 12.04 -8.78
CA ALA A 100 1.99 11.45 -9.60
C ALA A 100 3.35 11.37 -8.89
N GLY A 101 3.50 12.00 -7.72
CA GLY A 101 4.78 12.12 -7.02
C GLY A 101 5.82 12.92 -7.78
N LEU A 102 5.40 13.92 -8.58
CA LEU A 102 6.31 14.70 -9.42
C LEU A 102 6.62 16.06 -8.78
N LEU A 103 7.91 16.33 -8.56
CA LEU A 103 8.40 17.62 -8.09
C LEU A 103 8.92 18.43 -9.27
N LEU A 104 8.18 19.48 -9.64
CA LEU A 104 8.55 20.42 -10.70
C LEU A 104 9.24 21.64 -10.10
N ARG A 105 10.38 22.05 -10.66
CA ARG A 105 11.02 23.32 -10.29
C ARG A 105 10.38 24.46 -11.07
N THR A 106 10.06 25.55 -10.37
CA THR A 106 9.38 26.72 -10.94
C THR A 106 10.12 28.01 -10.62
N ASP A 107 10.00 29.00 -11.51
CA ASP A 107 10.44 30.37 -11.23
C ASP A 107 9.38 31.17 -10.44
N SER A 108 9.71 32.39 -10.05
CA SER A 108 8.78 33.30 -9.36
C SER A 108 7.55 33.67 -10.19
N ALA A 109 7.55 33.39 -11.50
CA ALA A 109 6.43 33.59 -12.41
C ALA A 109 5.65 32.28 -12.67
N GLY A 110 5.99 31.18 -11.98
CA GLY A 110 5.32 29.88 -12.11
C GLY A 110 5.71 29.09 -13.37
N ARG A 111 6.74 29.51 -14.11
CA ARG A 111 7.23 28.80 -15.29
C ARG A 111 8.18 27.68 -14.88
N SER A 112 8.11 26.56 -15.59
CA SER A 112 9.00 25.42 -15.40
C SER A 112 10.45 25.83 -15.66
N ARG A 113 11.33 25.53 -14.71
CA ARG A 113 12.78 25.79 -14.79
C ARG A 113 13.54 24.48 -14.60
N PRO A 114 14.58 24.19 -15.39
CA PRO A 114 15.37 22.99 -15.16
C PRO A 114 16.09 23.04 -13.80
N TRP A 115 16.23 21.87 -13.19
CA TRP A 115 17.18 21.65 -12.11
C TRP A 115 18.61 21.87 -12.63
N GLU A 116 19.48 22.35 -11.74
CA GLU A 116 20.89 22.55 -12.07
C GLU A 116 21.57 21.21 -12.37
N CYS A 117 22.61 21.24 -13.19
CA CYS A 117 23.33 20.03 -13.55
C CYS A 117 24.13 19.55 -12.34
N GLY A 118 23.90 18.30 -11.91
CA GLY A 118 24.57 17.72 -10.75
C GLY A 118 24.07 18.26 -9.40
N ALA A 119 22.91 18.91 -9.37
CA ALA A 119 22.32 19.34 -8.11
C ALA A 119 21.82 18.12 -7.31
N VAL A 120 22.08 18.14 -6.01
CA VAL A 120 21.56 17.15 -5.07
C VAL A 120 20.29 17.72 -4.47
N VAL A 121 19.15 17.14 -4.83
CA VAL A 121 17.84 17.54 -4.32
C VAL A 121 17.42 16.57 -3.24
N GLU A 122 17.26 17.07 -2.02
CA GLU A 122 16.80 16.29 -0.88
C GLU A 122 15.39 16.71 -0.50
N VAL A 123 14.47 15.75 -0.45
CA VAL A 123 13.06 15.99 -0.20
C VAL A 123 12.64 15.19 1.02
N SER A 124 12.19 15.88 2.06
CA SER A 124 11.54 15.24 3.21
C SER A 124 10.04 15.36 3.05
N TYR A 125 9.32 14.24 2.97
CA TYR A 125 7.90 14.22 2.68
C TYR A 125 7.19 13.01 3.29
N SER A 126 5.88 13.15 3.48
CA SER A 126 4.99 12.06 3.87
C SER A 126 4.22 11.56 2.65
N ALA A 127 4.20 10.25 2.44
CA ALA A 127 3.48 9.64 1.30
C ALA A 127 2.76 8.36 1.71
N GLY A 128 1.61 8.12 1.07
CA GLY A 128 0.66 7.05 1.35
C GLY A 128 -0.70 7.57 1.79
N TYR A 129 -1.65 6.66 1.96
CA TYR A 129 -3.01 6.97 2.42
C TYR A 129 -3.02 7.15 3.95
N ALA A 130 -3.61 8.24 4.42
CA ALA A 130 -3.78 8.48 5.86
C ALA A 130 -4.72 7.45 6.51
N THR A 131 -5.72 6.99 5.76
CA THR A 131 -6.67 5.95 6.15
C THR A 131 -6.72 4.90 5.06
N CYS A 132 -6.76 3.63 5.45
CA CYS A 132 -6.93 2.53 4.50
C CYS A 132 -8.21 2.75 3.66
N PRO A 133 -8.12 2.75 2.32
CA PRO A 133 -9.30 2.81 1.46
C PRO A 133 -10.26 1.63 1.74
N PRO A 134 -11.59 1.84 1.66
CA PRO A 134 -12.58 0.80 1.98
C PRO A 134 -12.46 -0.45 1.09
N ASP A 135 -12.02 -0.29 -0.16
CA ASP A 135 -11.79 -1.42 -1.08
C ASP A 135 -10.67 -2.34 -0.57
N ILE A 136 -9.61 -1.74 -0.02
CA ILE A 136 -8.45 -2.47 0.53
C ILE A 136 -8.81 -3.09 1.87
N GLU A 137 -9.56 -2.38 2.70
CA GLU A 137 -10.11 -2.91 3.95
C GLU A 137 -10.97 -4.15 3.69
N GLN A 138 -11.88 -4.09 2.72
CA GLN A 138 -12.70 -5.22 2.32
C GLN A 138 -11.85 -6.39 1.82
N ALA A 139 -10.81 -6.13 1.02
CA ALA A 139 -9.89 -7.16 0.55
C ALA A 139 -9.16 -7.88 1.71
N VAL A 140 -8.73 -7.14 2.73
CA VAL A 140 -8.11 -7.72 3.94
C VAL A 140 -9.13 -8.60 4.67
N LEU A 141 -10.35 -8.11 4.89
CA LEU A 141 -11.41 -8.85 5.58
C LEU A 141 -11.77 -10.16 4.85
N GLU A 142 -11.83 -10.12 3.52
CA GLU A 142 -12.12 -11.31 2.71
C GLU A 142 -10.98 -12.35 2.81
N LEU A 143 -9.72 -11.93 2.74
CA LEU A 143 -8.58 -12.83 2.91
C LEU A 143 -8.51 -13.42 4.33
N VAL A 144 -8.76 -12.61 5.35
CA VAL A 144 -8.74 -13.08 6.74
C VAL A 144 -9.90 -14.04 7.03
N SER A 145 -11.11 -13.75 6.53
CA SER A 145 -12.27 -14.65 6.70
C SER A 145 -12.09 -15.97 5.94
N ALA A 146 -11.48 -15.94 4.75
CA ALA A 146 -11.11 -17.13 4.00
C ALA A 146 -10.10 -17.98 4.78
N ALA A 147 -9.03 -17.35 5.29
CA ALA A 147 -8.00 -18.05 6.08
C ALA A 147 -8.54 -18.59 7.41
N TRP A 148 -9.44 -17.85 8.06
CA TRP A 148 -10.12 -18.27 9.29
C TRP A 148 -10.95 -19.54 9.07
N SER A 149 -11.75 -19.55 7.99
CA SER A 149 -12.63 -20.67 7.62
C SER A 149 -11.88 -21.96 7.29
N GLN A 150 -10.57 -21.89 6.98
CA GLN A 150 -9.73 -23.06 6.72
C GLN A 150 -9.27 -23.80 7.97
N ARG A 151 -9.25 -23.15 9.15
CA ARG A 151 -8.71 -23.76 10.37
C ARG A 151 -9.47 -25.00 10.85
N GLY A 152 -10.74 -25.14 10.46
CA GLY A 152 -11.59 -26.27 10.82
C GLY A 152 -11.97 -27.19 9.65
N ARG A 153 -11.37 -27.01 8.47
CA ARG A 153 -11.75 -27.77 7.27
C ARG A 153 -10.73 -28.85 6.96
N ASP A 154 -11.19 -30.09 6.79
CA ASP A 154 -10.34 -31.19 6.34
C ASP A 154 -9.92 -30.97 4.88
N PRO A 155 -8.62 -30.78 4.58
CA PRO A 155 -8.14 -30.50 3.22
C PRO A 155 -8.39 -31.64 2.21
N GLY A 156 -8.67 -32.85 2.71
CA GLY A 156 -8.94 -34.04 1.91
C GLY A 156 -10.41 -34.20 1.47
N LEU A 157 -11.34 -33.43 2.04
CA LEU A 157 -12.77 -33.62 1.83
C LEU A 157 -13.24 -32.80 0.61
N LYS A 158 -13.32 -33.44 -0.55
CA LYS A 158 -13.66 -32.79 -1.83
C LYS A 158 -15.15 -32.91 -2.22
N SER A 159 -15.83 -33.94 -1.73
CA SER A 159 -17.26 -34.16 -1.96
C SER A 159 -17.81 -35.15 -0.93
N ILE A 160 -19.07 -34.98 -0.55
CA ILE A 160 -19.83 -36.00 0.17
C ILE A 160 -21.06 -36.30 -0.68
N GLY A 161 -21.23 -37.57 -1.04
CA GLY A 161 -22.47 -38.06 -1.65
C GLY A 161 -23.41 -38.58 -0.57
N ILE A 162 -24.62 -38.02 -0.47
CA ILE A 162 -25.71 -38.58 0.32
C ILE A 162 -26.87 -38.90 -0.65
N GLY A 163 -27.04 -40.18 -0.96
CA GLY A 163 -28.08 -40.64 -1.90
C GLY A 163 -27.84 -40.14 -3.34
N SER A 164 -28.89 -39.62 -3.99
CA SER A 164 -28.85 -39.09 -5.37
C SER A 164 -28.40 -37.61 -5.44
N ILE A 165 -28.07 -36.98 -4.31
CA ILE A 165 -27.67 -35.57 -4.26
C ILE A 165 -26.14 -35.52 -4.18
N ASN A 166 -25.52 -34.97 -5.23
CA ASN A 166 -24.11 -34.64 -5.22
C ASN A 166 -23.93 -33.24 -4.64
N LEU A 167 -23.33 -33.14 -3.45
CA LEU A 167 -22.88 -31.86 -2.90
C LEU A 167 -21.36 -31.75 -3.11
N GLY A 168 -20.97 -30.96 -4.11
CA GLY A 168 -19.57 -30.62 -4.36
C GLY A 168 -19.17 -29.42 -3.51
N TYR A 169 -18.11 -29.57 -2.72
CA TYR A 169 -17.46 -28.42 -2.10
C TYR A 169 -16.40 -27.91 -3.06
N PHE A 170 -16.40 -26.60 -3.32
CA PHE A 170 -15.30 -25.97 -4.05
C PHE A 170 -13.98 -26.24 -3.28
N GLY A 171 -12.94 -26.67 -4.00
CA GLY A 171 -11.64 -27.03 -3.41
C GLY A 171 -10.93 -25.84 -2.77
N ALA A 172 -9.83 -26.08 -2.07
CA ALA A 172 -9.03 -25.02 -1.43
C ALA A 172 -8.57 -23.92 -2.42
N ASP A 173 -8.38 -24.26 -3.70
CA ASP A 173 -8.06 -23.33 -4.79
C ASP A 173 -9.21 -22.39 -5.20
N ALA A 174 -10.43 -22.64 -4.74
CA ALA A 174 -11.62 -21.86 -5.04
C ALA A 174 -12.06 -20.97 -3.87
N LEU A 175 -11.29 -20.95 -2.79
CA LEU A 175 -11.46 -19.96 -1.73
C LEU A 175 -10.91 -18.61 -2.16
N PRO A 176 -11.40 -17.51 -1.58
CA PRO A 176 -10.87 -16.20 -1.86
C PRO A 176 -9.37 -16.14 -1.54
N GLY A 177 -8.55 -16.20 -2.58
CA GLY A 177 -7.12 -15.89 -2.52
C GLY A 177 -6.87 -14.47 -3.00
N ILE A 178 -5.60 -14.06 -3.13
CA ILE A 178 -5.27 -12.72 -3.67
C ILE A 178 -5.93 -12.47 -5.05
N ALA A 179 -6.18 -13.52 -5.84
CA ALA A 179 -6.87 -13.46 -7.12
C ALA A 179 -8.36 -13.05 -7.03
N SER A 180 -9.03 -13.35 -5.91
CA SER A 180 -10.44 -12.96 -5.70
C SER A 180 -10.61 -11.46 -5.43
N VAL A 181 -9.63 -10.89 -4.71
CA VAL A 181 -9.60 -9.47 -4.33
C VAL A 181 -8.81 -8.62 -5.33
N ALA A 182 -8.06 -9.24 -6.25
CA ALA A 182 -7.33 -8.59 -7.34
C ALA A 182 -8.11 -7.46 -8.05
N PRO A 183 -9.38 -7.62 -8.48
CA PRO A 183 -10.11 -6.53 -9.15
C PRO A 183 -10.32 -5.28 -8.27
N LEU A 184 -10.35 -5.42 -6.94
CA LEU A 184 -10.39 -4.29 -6.01
C LEU A 184 -9.02 -3.60 -5.90
N LEU A 185 -7.95 -4.37 -6.03
CA LEU A 185 -6.57 -3.92 -5.83
C LEU A 185 -5.90 -3.39 -7.11
N ASP A 186 -6.35 -3.84 -8.30
CA ASP A 186 -5.75 -3.47 -9.59
C ASP A 186 -5.71 -1.96 -9.83
N ARG A 187 -6.67 -1.21 -9.27
CA ARG A 187 -6.72 0.25 -9.35
C ARG A 187 -5.58 0.93 -8.60
N TYR A 188 -5.07 0.32 -7.54
CA TYR A 188 -4.03 0.87 -6.68
C TYR A 188 -2.63 0.42 -7.11
N ARG A 189 -2.54 -0.43 -8.14
CA ARG A 189 -1.27 -0.94 -8.64
C ARG A 189 -0.50 0.17 -9.34
N VAL A 190 0.73 0.37 -8.90
CA VAL A 190 1.68 1.25 -9.61
C VAL A 190 1.86 0.70 -11.03
N PRO A 191 1.59 1.49 -12.08
CA PRO A 191 1.86 1.04 -13.44
C PRO A 191 3.35 0.73 -13.54
N ALA A 192 3.68 -0.51 -13.89
CA ALA A 192 5.04 -0.87 -14.23
C ALA A 192 5.39 -0.08 -15.50
N VAL A 193 6.13 1.01 -15.33
CA VAL A 193 6.73 1.73 -16.46
C VAL A 193 7.79 0.79 -17.02
N GLY A 194 7.44 0.10 -18.11
CA GLY A 194 8.33 -0.75 -18.89
C GLY A 194 9.12 0.05 -19.92
#